data_AF-A0A2D5AN45-F1
#
_entry.id   AF-A0A2D5AN45-F1
#
_cell.length_a   1.000
_cell.length_b   1.000
_cell.length_c   1.000
_cell.angle_alpha   90.00
_cell.angle_beta   90.00
_cell.angle_gamma   90.00
#
_symmetry.space_group_name_H-M   'P 1'
#
loop_
_entity.id
_entity.type
_entity.pdbx_description
1 polymer ?
#
loop_
_entity_poly.entity_id
_entity_poly.type
_entity_poly.pdbx_seq_one_letter_code
_entity_poly.pdbx_strand_id
1 'polypeptide(L)'
;MPDTLHIAEPGDSEEVSFARAISLLGVTPEVASTFLFDNRGDLPRAWKLWQDKWLAPHLAPNFVEAYECGSQFRINEVQAVDSLLDVKLSEQLRERSITAGKPFLQGKDEMKGNKNWVKYVDRVEKGQSPGHVSVIFALQSALYNLPLASALSAYIWFEFQSGLPKELSHESLSELSTVFEEALVHVSIAVRENGVQASGSGNLRVV
;
A
#
# COMPACT_ATOMS: atom_id res chain seq x y z
N MET A 1 5.65 41.83 4.47
CA MET A 1 5.86 40.53 5.14
C MET A 1 5.98 39.51 4.04
N PRO A 2 7.11 38.82 3.85
CA PRO A 2 7.20 37.83 2.81
C PRO A 2 6.40 36.61 3.24
N ASP A 3 5.48 36.19 2.37
CA ASP A 3 4.77 34.92 2.46
C ASP A 3 5.80 33.79 2.51
N THR A 4 5.92 33.19 3.68
CA THR A 4 6.68 31.95 3.85
C THR A 4 5.91 30.87 3.11
N LEU A 5 6.34 30.57 1.88
CA LEU A 5 5.98 29.35 1.17
C LEU A 5 6.34 28.17 2.08
N HIS A 6 5.34 27.62 2.76
CA HIS A 6 5.46 26.35 3.47
C HIS A 6 5.68 25.26 2.41
N ILE A 7 6.94 24.84 2.29
CA ILE A 7 7.29 23.60 1.61
C ILE A 7 6.78 22.50 2.54
N ALA A 8 5.69 21.84 2.18
CA ALA A 8 5.16 20.69 2.93
C ALA A 8 6.22 19.57 2.95
N GLU A 9 6.55 19.08 4.14
CA GLU A 9 7.49 17.97 4.32
C GLU A 9 6.80 16.63 4.00
N PRO A 10 7.54 15.60 3.54
CA PRO A 10 6.95 14.28 3.28
C PRO A 10 6.42 13.68 4.58
N GLY A 11 5.11 13.50 4.68
CA GLY A 11 4.46 12.90 5.87
C GLY A 11 3.48 13.80 6.61
N ASP A 12 2.91 14.81 5.95
CA ASP A 12 1.86 15.62 6.56
C ASP A 12 0.69 14.72 7.00
N SER A 13 0.38 14.72 8.30
CA SER A 13 -0.56 13.76 8.90
C SER A 13 -1.96 13.84 8.28
N GLU A 14 -2.33 15.00 7.75
CA GLU A 14 -3.56 15.23 7.01
C GLU A 14 -3.54 14.54 5.64
N GLU A 15 -2.43 14.56 4.90
CA GLU A 15 -2.31 13.89 3.61
C GLU A 15 -2.38 12.37 3.74
N VAL A 16 -1.76 11.81 4.77
CA VAL A 16 -1.82 10.36 5.07
C VAL A 16 -3.24 9.97 5.47
N SER A 17 -3.89 10.77 6.32
CA SER A 17 -5.28 10.54 6.75
C SER A 17 -6.25 10.62 5.57
N PHE A 18 -6.06 11.60 4.67
CA PHE A 18 -6.84 11.75 3.46
C PHE A 18 -6.61 10.57 2.50
N ALA A 19 -5.36 10.21 2.21
CA ALA A 19 -5.02 9.08 1.37
C ALA A 19 -5.65 7.77 1.90
N ARG A 20 -5.62 7.57 3.23
CA ARG A 20 -6.31 6.45 3.87
C ARG A 20 -7.82 6.48 3.65
N ALA A 21 -8.47 7.63 3.88
CA ALA A 21 -9.91 7.76 3.70
C ALA A 21 -10.34 7.46 2.25
N ILE A 22 -9.61 8.00 1.27
CA ILE A 22 -9.89 7.76 -0.15
C ILE A 22 -9.59 6.32 -0.55
N SER A 23 -8.45 5.77 -0.11
CA SER A 23 -8.08 4.39 -0.45
C SER A 23 -9.04 3.37 0.14
N LEU A 24 -9.63 3.63 1.30
CA LEU A 24 -10.61 2.74 1.94
C LEU A 24 -12.07 3.07 1.62
N LEU A 25 -12.36 4.04 0.75
CA LEU A 25 -13.74 4.43 0.42
C LEU A 25 -14.60 3.21 -0.02
N GLY A 26 -15.67 2.90 0.69
CA GLY A 26 -16.53 1.74 0.36
C GLY A 26 -15.93 0.37 0.74
N VAL A 27 -14.85 0.33 1.53
CA VAL A 27 -14.18 -0.90 1.97
C VAL A 27 -14.05 -0.92 3.50
N THR A 28 -14.56 -1.98 4.11
CA THR A 28 -14.34 -2.29 5.52
C THR A 28 -13.25 -3.37 5.64
N PRO A 29 -12.11 -3.09 6.30
CA PRO A 29 -11.09 -4.09 6.57
C PRO A 29 -11.63 -5.11 7.59
N GLU A 30 -12.10 -6.26 7.13
CA GLU A 30 -12.66 -7.31 8.01
C GLU A 30 -11.68 -8.44 8.31
N VAL A 31 -10.64 -8.58 7.48
CA VAL A 31 -9.71 -9.71 7.51
C VAL A 31 -8.27 -9.20 7.46
N ALA A 32 -7.43 -9.75 8.33
CA ALA A 32 -6.00 -9.53 8.32
C ALA A 32 -5.40 -9.94 6.96
N SER A 33 -4.55 -9.09 6.40
CA SER A 33 -3.81 -9.37 5.16
C SER A 33 -2.53 -10.17 5.48
N THR A 34 -1.36 -9.55 5.38
CA THR A 34 -0.07 -10.23 5.56
C THR A 34 0.46 -10.08 6.98
N PHE A 35 0.15 -8.97 7.65
CA PHE A 35 0.39 -8.82 9.07
C PHE A 35 -0.75 -9.45 9.88
N LEU A 36 -0.40 -10.22 10.90
CA LEU A 36 -1.34 -10.76 11.89
C LEU A 36 -0.63 -10.86 13.23
N PHE A 37 -1.20 -10.21 14.24
CA PHE A 37 -0.69 -10.25 15.60
C PHE A 37 -1.47 -11.29 16.42
N ASP A 38 -0.75 -12.25 16.99
CA ASP A 38 -1.28 -13.14 18.02
C ASP A 38 -1.19 -12.41 19.37
N ASN A 39 -2.32 -12.23 20.05
CA ASN A 39 -2.50 -11.40 21.26
C ASN A 39 -1.70 -11.85 22.50
N ARG A 40 -0.85 -12.86 22.34
CA ARG A 40 0.04 -13.44 23.35
C ARG A 40 1.47 -12.92 23.25
N GLY A 41 1.79 -12.12 22.22
CA GLY A 41 3.14 -11.67 21.90
C GLY A 41 3.44 -10.21 22.26
N ASP A 42 4.63 -9.78 21.88
CA ASP A 42 5.08 -8.38 21.92
C ASP A 42 4.77 -7.75 20.55
N LEU A 43 3.84 -6.79 20.51
CA LEU A 43 3.35 -6.16 19.28
C LEU A 43 4.46 -5.42 18.53
N PRO A 44 5.22 -4.48 19.13
CA PRO A 44 6.37 -3.85 18.49
C PRO A 44 7.32 -4.86 17.82
N ARG A 45 7.67 -5.93 18.53
CA ARG A 45 8.56 -6.97 17.97
C ARG A 45 7.93 -7.74 16.82
N ALA A 46 6.66 -8.13 16.93
CA ALA A 46 5.94 -8.82 15.86
C ALA A 46 5.81 -7.94 14.62
N TRP A 47 5.52 -6.66 14.82
CA TRP A 47 5.45 -5.66 13.76
C TRP A 47 6.79 -5.48 13.06
N LYS A 48 7.88 -5.32 13.82
CA LYS A 48 9.23 -5.20 13.26
C LYS A 48 9.65 -6.45 12.46
N LEU A 49 9.37 -7.64 12.98
CA LEU A 49 9.64 -8.90 12.28
C LEU A 49 8.88 -9.00 10.95
N TRP A 50 7.62 -8.57 10.92
CA TRP A 50 6.86 -8.51 9.67
C TRP A 50 7.45 -7.49 8.70
N GLN A 51 7.86 -6.32 9.19
CA GLN A 51 8.47 -5.29 8.34
C GLN A 51 9.74 -5.81 7.65
N ASP A 52 10.64 -6.42 8.42
CA ASP A 52 11.93 -6.88 7.94
C ASP A 52 11.80 -8.10 7.02
N LYS A 53 10.82 -8.98 7.28
CA LYS A 53 10.62 -10.21 6.52
C LYS A 53 9.76 -10.03 5.27
N TRP A 54 8.76 -9.14 5.31
CA TRP A 54 7.74 -9.05 4.27
C TRP A 54 7.60 -7.65 3.69
N LEU A 55 7.48 -6.61 4.54
CA LEU A 55 7.25 -5.25 4.04
C LEU A 55 8.40 -4.76 3.16
N ALA A 56 9.59 -4.66 3.74
CA ALA A 56 10.75 -4.09 3.08
C ALA A 56 11.21 -4.89 1.84
N PRO A 57 11.37 -6.22 1.89
CA PRO A 57 11.90 -6.96 0.75
C PRO A 57 10.87 -7.27 -0.34
N HIS A 58 9.57 -7.24 -0.03
CA HIS A 58 8.54 -7.75 -0.94
C HIS A 58 7.37 -6.81 -1.13
N LEU A 59 6.67 -6.38 -0.07
CA LEU A 59 5.41 -5.65 -0.23
C LEU A 59 5.63 -4.20 -0.68
N ALA A 60 6.55 -3.46 -0.07
CA ALA A 60 6.81 -2.06 -0.43
C ALA A 60 7.37 -1.92 -1.86
N PRO A 61 8.36 -2.70 -2.31
CA PRO A 61 8.83 -2.63 -3.70
C PRO A 61 7.73 -2.98 -4.72
N ASN A 62 6.97 -4.07 -4.50
CA ASN A 62 5.87 -4.43 -5.40
C ASN A 62 4.76 -3.37 -5.38
N PHE A 63 4.48 -2.76 -4.23
CA PHE A 63 3.50 -1.68 -4.14
C PHE A 63 3.90 -0.48 -4.99
N VAL A 64 5.16 -0.04 -4.89
CA VAL A 64 5.66 1.09 -5.71
C VAL A 64 5.61 0.74 -7.20
N GLU A 65 6.07 -0.45 -7.59
CA GLU A 65 6.07 -0.87 -9.00
C GLU A 65 4.64 -0.95 -9.57
N ALA A 66 3.70 -1.51 -8.80
CA ALA A 66 2.29 -1.57 -9.18
C ALA A 66 1.67 -0.16 -9.28
N TYR A 67 2.00 0.74 -8.35
CA TYR A 67 1.53 2.12 -8.37
C TYR A 67 2.04 2.85 -9.62
N GLU A 68 3.33 2.75 -9.93
CA GLU A 68 3.94 3.39 -11.10
C GLU A 68 3.34 2.86 -12.40
N CYS A 69 3.17 1.53 -12.52
CA CYS A 69 2.50 0.93 -13.67
C CYS A 69 1.03 1.39 -13.77
N GLY A 70 0.32 1.45 -12.64
CA GLY A 70 -1.05 1.95 -12.56
C GLY A 70 -1.19 3.40 -13.01
N SER A 71 -0.28 4.28 -12.57
CA SER A 71 -0.25 5.71 -12.92
C SER A 71 -0.02 5.95 -14.42
N GLN A 72 0.65 4.99 -15.08
CA GLN A 72 0.93 5.01 -16.52
C GLN A 72 -0.06 4.14 -17.32
N PHE A 73 -1.11 3.63 -16.69
CA PHE A 73 -2.15 2.78 -17.29
C PHE A 73 -1.63 1.47 -17.92
N ARG A 74 -0.51 0.96 -17.39
CA ARG A 74 0.20 -0.25 -17.80
C ARG A 74 -0.34 -1.49 -17.08
N ILE A 75 -1.57 -1.89 -17.42
CA ILE A 75 -2.32 -2.94 -16.68
C ILE A 75 -1.73 -4.35 -16.84
N ASN A 76 -1.06 -4.62 -17.95
CA ASN A 76 -0.35 -5.91 -18.11
C ASN A 76 0.82 -6.01 -17.11
N GLU A 77 1.54 -4.91 -16.92
CA GLU A 77 2.64 -4.81 -15.97
C GLU A 77 2.13 -4.90 -14.52
N VAL A 78 1.01 -4.26 -14.20
CA VAL A 78 0.36 -4.42 -12.88
C VAL A 78 0.03 -5.90 -12.60
N GLN A 79 -0.51 -6.63 -13.58
CA GLN A 79 -0.74 -8.08 -13.44
C GLN A 79 0.56 -8.85 -13.23
N ALA A 80 1.64 -8.49 -13.92
CA ALA A 80 2.92 -9.15 -13.79
C ALA A 80 3.50 -8.96 -12.37
N VAL A 81 3.38 -7.75 -11.81
CA VAL A 81 3.75 -7.45 -10.42
C VAL A 81 2.93 -8.28 -9.44
N ASP A 82 1.61 -8.36 -9.62
CA ASP A 82 0.72 -9.17 -8.79
C ASP A 82 1.10 -10.66 -8.80
N SER A 83 1.40 -11.19 -9.99
CA SER A 83 1.84 -12.59 -10.17
C SER A 83 3.21 -12.84 -9.53
N LEU A 84 4.13 -11.87 -9.61
CA LEU A 84 5.44 -11.97 -8.98
C LEU A 84 5.36 -11.97 -7.46
N LEU A 85 4.46 -11.16 -6.90
CA LEU A 85 4.21 -11.12 -5.46
C LEU A 85 3.67 -12.47 -4.96
N ASP A 86 2.75 -13.09 -5.68
CA ASP A 86 2.17 -14.38 -5.33
C ASP A 86 3.26 -15.44 -5.10
N VAL A 87 4.21 -15.56 -6.03
CA VAL A 87 5.32 -16.53 -5.93
C VAL A 87 6.23 -16.28 -4.72
N LYS A 88 6.35 -15.03 -4.25
CA LYS A 88 7.21 -14.65 -3.11
C LYS A 88 6.56 -14.94 -1.75
N LEU A 89 5.23 -14.96 -1.68
CA LEU A 89 4.51 -15.13 -0.42
C LEU A 89 4.33 -16.61 -0.08
N SER A 90 4.39 -16.94 1.21
CA SER A 90 3.96 -18.26 1.69
C SER A 90 2.47 -18.47 1.45
N GLU A 91 2.02 -19.71 1.32
CA GLU A 91 0.62 -20.08 1.06
C GLU A 91 -0.38 -19.36 1.97
N GLN A 92 -0.17 -19.41 3.28
CA GLN A 92 -1.04 -18.74 4.25
C GLN A 92 -1.09 -17.21 4.10
N LEU A 93 -0.01 -16.58 3.62
CA LEU A 93 0.02 -15.14 3.36
C LEU A 93 -0.65 -14.81 2.03
N ARG A 94 -0.47 -15.65 1.01
CA ARG A 94 -1.17 -15.48 -0.28
C ARG A 94 -2.67 -15.49 -0.08
N GLU A 95 -3.19 -16.53 0.58
CA GLU A 95 -4.63 -16.70 0.81
C GLU A 95 -5.25 -15.51 1.55
N ARG A 96 -4.59 -15.05 2.61
CA ARG A 96 -5.05 -13.89 3.38
C ARG A 96 -4.97 -12.60 2.58
N SER A 97 -3.87 -12.37 1.88
CA SER A 97 -3.69 -11.17 1.05
C SER A 97 -4.72 -11.08 -0.09
N ILE A 98 -5.02 -12.20 -0.76
CA ILE A 98 -6.07 -12.27 -1.78
C ILE A 98 -7.45 -12.07 -1.14
N THR A 99 -7.70 -12.70 0.00
CA THR A 99 -8.99 -12.57 0.72
C THR A 99 -9.24 -11.13 1.16
N ALA A 100 -8.22 -10.44 1.69
CA ALA A 100 -8.28 -9.04 2.05
C ALA A 100 -8.49 -8.11 0.84
N GLY A 101 -8.14 -8.56 -0.38
CA GLY A 101 -8.36 -7.82 -1.63
C GLY A 101 -9.80 -7.89 -2.16
N LYS A 102 -10.55 -8.95 -1.85
CA LYS A 102 -11.92 -9.15 -2.38
C LYS A 102 -12.88 -7.99 -2.10
N PRO A 103 -12.93 -7.39 -0.89
CA PRO A 103 -13.81 -6.25 -0.63
C PRO A 103 -13.51 -5.05 -1.53
N PHE A 104 -12.25 -4.82 -1.91
CA PHE A 104 -11.88 -3.72 -2.81
C PHE A 104 -12.44 -3.92 -4.22
N LEU A 105 -12.45 -5.16 -4.71
CA LEU A 105 -13.00 -5.52 -6.02
C LEU A 105 -14.54 -5.42 -6.05
N GLN A 106 -15.20 -5.70 -4.92
CA GLN A 106 -16.66 -5.75 -4.82
C GLN A 106 -17.30 -4.40 -4.44
N GLY A 107 -16.67 -3.62 -3.56
CA GLY A 107 -17.29 -2.52 -2.82
C GLY A 107 -17.20 -1.13 -3.43
N LYS A 108 -16.54 -0.94 -4.59
CA LYS A 108 -16.28 0.40 -5.15
C LYS A 108 -17.04 0.66 -6.45
N ASP A 109 -18.27 1.14 -6.32
CA ASP A 109 -19.10 1.53 -7.46
C ASP A 109 -18.47 2.68 -8.26
N GLU A 110 -17.78 3.61 -7.59
CA GLU A 110 -17.11 4.76 -8.22
C GLU A 110 -15.99 4.33 -9.17
N MET A 111 -15.32 3.21 -8.88
CA MET A 111 -14.23 2.68 -9.71
C MET A 111 -14.74 1.90 -10.93
N LYS A 112 -16.00 1.48 -10.95
CA LYS A 112 -16.59 0.77 -12.11
C LYS A 112 -16.63 1.63 -13.37
N GLY A 113 -16.57 2.95 -13.23
CA GLY A 113 -16.43 3.89 -14.36
C GLY A 113 -15.02 3.94 -14.97
N ASN A 114 -13.99 3.45 -14.27
CA ASN A 114 -12.61 3.51 -14.73
C ASN A 114 -12.25 2.27 -15.57
N LYS A 115 -11.97 2.49 -16.87
CA LYS A 115 -11.65 1.40 -17.82
C LYS A 115 -10.44 0.56 -17.40
N ASN A 116 -9.44 1.16 -16.76
CA ASN A 116 -8.22 0.46 -16.36
C ASN A 116 -8.44 -0.39 -15.12
N TRP A 117 -9.24 0.10 -14.17
CA TRP A 117 -9.73 -0.70 -13.06
C TRP A 117 -10.51 -1.92 -13.56
N VAL A 118 -11.53 -1.71 -14.40
CA VAL A 118 -12.36 -2.80 -14.94
C VAL A 118 -11.51 -3.85 -15.67
N LYS A 119 -10.51 -3.43 -16.45
CA LYS A 119 -9.57 -4.35 -17.11
C LYS A 119 -8.76 -5.20 -16.12
N TYR A 120 -8.34 -4.64 -14.99
CA TYR A 120 -7.62 -5.39 -13.98
C TYR A 120 -8.55 -6.35 -13.23
N VAL A 121 -9.74 -5.89 -12.84
CA VAL A 121 -10.76 -6.73 -12.20
C VAL A 121 -11.12 -7.93 -13.08
N ASP A 122 -11.37 -7.71 -14.37
CA ASP A 122 -11.65 -8.79 -15.33
C ASP A 122 -10.53 -9.84 -15.40
N ARG A 123 -9.26 -9.43 -15.24
CA ARG A 123 -8.12 -10.37 -15.17
C ARG A 123 -8.11 -11.18 -13.89
N VAL A 124 -8.45 -10.57 -12.76
CA VAL A 124 -8.60 -11.28 -11.48
C VAL A 124 -9.74 -12.30 -11.57
N GLU A 125 -10.90 -11.89 -12.10
CA GLU A 125 -12.07 -12.77 -12.27
C GLU A 125 -11.79 -13.95 -13.21
N LYS A 126 -10.96 -13.75 -14.24
CA LYS A 126 -10.52 -14.80 -15.16
C LYS A 126 -9.36 -15.66 -14.62
N GLY A 127 -8.88 -15.41 -13.40
CA GLY A 127 -7.76 -16.12 -12.78
C GLY A 127 -6.41 -15.83 -13.44
N GLN A 128 -6.29 -14.73 -14.17
CA GLN A 128 -5.04 -14.30 -14.82
C GLN A 128 -4.16 -13.47 -13.87
N SER A 129 -4.76 -12.90 -12.82
CA SER A 129 -4.07 -12.16 -11.76
C SER A 129 -4.56 -12.69 -10.40
N PRO A 130 -3.67 -12.93 -9.41
CA PRO A 130 -4.05 -13.37 -8.07
C PRO A 130 -5.04 -12.45 -7.33
N GLY A 131 -4.86 -11.13 -7.47
CA GLY A 131 -5.66 -10.12 -6.78
C GLY A 131 -5.16 -9.82 -5.36
N HIS A 132 -3.85 -9.67 -5.15
CA HIS A 132 -3.33 -9.28 -3.84
C HIS A 132 -3.77 -7.87 -3.45
N VAL A 133 -4.17 -7.70 -2.18
CA VAL A 133 -4.64 -6.41 -1.68
C VAL A 133 -3.61 -5.30 -1.84
N SER A 134 -2.31 -5.58 -1.69
CA SER A 134 -1.26 -4.56 -1.88
C SER A 134 -1.25 -3.98 -3.29
N VAL A 135 -1.40 -4.83 -4.31
CA VAL A 135 -1.41 -4.42 -5.73
C VAL A 135 -2.71 -3.73 -6.09
N ILE A 136 -3.84 -4.24 -5.60
CA ILE A 136 -5.14 -3.58 -5.77
C ILE A 136 -5.13 -2.18 -5.15
N PHE A 137 -4.60 -2.06 -3.94
CA PHE A 137 -4.51 -0.80 -3.19
C PHE A 137 -3.59 0.19 -3.91
N ALA A 138 -2.43 -0.27 -4.40
CA ALA A 138 -1.50 0.54 -5.19
C ALA A 138 -2.13 1.05 -6.49
N LEU A 139 -2.75 0.16 -7.28
CA LEU A 139 -3.42 0.49 -8.53
C LEU A 139 -4.52 1.52 -8.28
N GLN A 140 -5.39 1.28 -7.30
CA GLN A 140 -6.46 2.20 -6.97
C GLN A 140 -5.93 3.57 -6.57
N SER A 141 -4.91 3.60 -5.70
CA SER A 141 -4.32 4.86 -5.23
C SER A 141 -3.73 5.66 -6.39
N ALA A 142 -3.10 4.97 -7.35
CA ALA A 142 -2.61 5.59 -8.58
C ALA A 142 -3.76 6.14 -9.45
N LEU A 143 -4.85 5.38 -9.61
CA LEU A 143 -6.01 5.81 -10.42
C LEU A 143 -6.79 6.98 -9.78
N TYR A 144 -6.73 7.15 -8.46
CA TYR A 144 -7.22 8.33 -7.76
C TYR A 144 -6.20 9.48 -7.69
N ASN A 145 -5.00 9.32 -8.27
CA ASN A 145 -3.91 10.30 -8.23
C ASN A 145 -3.47 10.67 -6.80
N LEU A 146 -3.53 9.72 -5.86
CA LEU A 146 -3.01 9.94 -4.51
C LEU A 146 -1.48 9.91 -4.53
N PRO A 147 -0.76 10.78 -3.80
CA PRO A 147 0.70 10.73 -3.74
C PRO A 147 1.20 9.35 -3.28
N LEU A 148 2.25 8.82 -3.95
CA LEU A 148 2.78 7.48 -3.69
C LEU A 148 3.15 7.26 -2.22
N ALA A 149 3.85 8.23 -1.60
CA ALA A 149 4.25 8.11 -0.20
C ALA A 149 3.04 7.98 0.73
N SER A 150 2.03 8.83 0.54
CA SER A 150 0.79 8.82 1.33
C SER A 150 -0.01 7.54 1.09
N ALA A 151 -0.04 7.04 -0.15
CA ALA A 151 -0.70 5.77 -0.50
C ALA A 151 -0.02 4.56 0.15
N LEU A 152 1.32 4.50 0.13
CA LEU A 152 2.07 3.42 0.77
C LEU A 152 1.94 3.47 2.30
N SER A 153 2.01 4.66 2.91
CA SER A 153 1.72 4.83 4.34
C SER A 153 0.32 4.35 4.70
N ALA A 154 -0.69 4.68 3.89
CA ALA A 154 -2.07 4.23 4.09
C ALA A 154 -2.21 2.71 3.98
N TYR A 155 -1.49 2.07 3.05
CA TYR A 155 -1.46 0.61 2.93
C TYR A 155 -0.80 -0.06 4.14
N ILE A 156 0.35 0.45 4.62
CA ILE A 156 1.02 -0.07 5.81
C ILE A 156 0.10 0.07 7.03
N TRP A 157 -0.62 1.19 7.15
CA TRP A 157 -1.60 1.39 8.21
C TRP A 157 -2.76 0.40 8.11
N PHE A 158 -3.24 0.11 6.89
CA PHE A 158 -4.24 -0.94 6.65
C PHE A 158 -3.75 -2.33 7.11
N GLU A 159 -2.51 -2.71 6.78
CA GLU A 159 -1.90 -3.97 7.24
C GLU A 159 -1.85 -4.01 8.78
N PHE A 160 -1.42 -2.92 9.40
CA PHE A 160 -1.35 -2.81 10.85
C PHE A 160 -2.72 -2.98 11.49
N GLN A 161 -3.73 -2.19 11.08
CA GLN A 161 -5.06 -2.23 11.68
C GLN A 161 -5.79 -3.55 11.46
N SER A 162 -5.74 -4.09 10.24
CA SER A 162 -6.43 -5.35 9.91
C SER A 162 -5.79 -6.55 10.62
N GLY A 163 -4.51 -6.46 10.97
CA GLY A 163 -3.77 -7.51 11.68
C GLY A 163 -3.93 -7.50 13.20
N LEU A 164 -4.58 -6.48 13.79
CA LEU A 164 -4.80 -6.40 15.23
C LEU A 164 -6.09 -7.11 15.66
N PRO A 165 -6.10 -7.78 16.83
CA PRO A 165 -7.31 -8.31 17.46
C PRO A 165 -8.40 -7.23 17.62
N LYS A 166 -9.66 -7.59 17.37
CA LYS A 166 -10.82 -6.68 17.49
C LYS A 166 -11.05 -6.20 18.92
N GLU A 167 -10.52 -6.93 19.90
CA GLU A 167 -10.64 -6.58 21.33
C GLU A 167 -9.63 -5.51 21.78
N LEU A 168 -8.61 -5.17 20.98
CA LEU A 168 -7.72 -4.04 21.28
C LEU A 168 -8.48 -2.73 20.99
N SER A 169 -8.91 -2.04 22.07
CA SER A 169 -9.80 -0.89 22.02
C SER A 169 -9.16 0.36 21.37
N HIS A 170 -10.02 1.26 20.90
CA HIS A 170 -9.68 2.61 20.40
C HIS A 170 -8.82 3.45 21.36
N GLU A 171 -8.78 3.14 22.66
CA GLU A 171 -7.97 3.85 23.67
C GLU A 171 -6.46 3.59 23.52
N SER A 172 -6.06 2.54 22.79
CA SER A 172 -4.65 2.19 22.55
C SER A 172 -4.04 2.94 21.35
N LEU A 173 -4.82 3.79 20.65
CA LEU A 173 -4.42 4.39 19.37
C LEU A 173 -3.17 5.28 19.45
N SER A 174 -2.90 5.92 20.58
CA SER A 174 -1.67 6.74 20.77
C SER A 174 -0.42 5.87 20.91
N GLU A 175 -0.48 4.81 21.72
CA GLU A 175 0.62 3.83 21.86
C GLU A 175 0.84 3.06 20.54
N LEU A 176 -0.25 2.73 19.84
CA LEU A 176 -0.23 2.12 18.52
C LEU A 176 0.33 3.07 17.44
N SER A 177 0.17 4.39 17.57
CA SER A 177 0.77 5.38 16.67
C SER A 177 2.29 5.31 16.72
N THR A 178 2.88 5.19 17.92
CA THR A 178 4.34 5.10 18.07
C THR A 178 4.90 3.83 17.41
N VAL A 179 4.21 2.69 17.59
CA VAL A 179 4.60 1.42 16.96
C VAL A 179 4.46 1.48 15.44
N PHE A 180 3.45 2.18 14.93
CA PHE A 180 3.26 2.38 13.50
C PHE A 180 4.32 3.30 12.88
N GLU A 181 4.70 4.38 13.56
CA GLU A 181 5.66 5.38 13.06
C GLU A 181 7.00 4.76 12.67
N GLU A 182 7.43 3.69 13.36
CA GLU A 182 8.64 2.94 13.00
C GLU A 182 8.61 2.38 11.57
N ALA A 183 7.43 2.08 11.03
CA ALA A 183 7.27 1.57 9.67
C ALA A 183 7.39 2.65 8.59
N LEU A 184 7.24 3.94 8.94
CA LEU A 184 7.33 5.04 7.97
C LEU A 184 8.72 5.20 7.36
N VAL A 185 9.77 4.70 8.04
CA VAL A 185 11.12 4.66 7.46
C VAL A 185 11.14 3.89 6.14
N HIS A 186 10.36 2.80 6.03
CA HIS A 186 10.29 1.96 4.84
C HIS A 186 9.59 2.65 3.67
N VAL A 187 8.69 3.60 3.96
CA VAL A 187 8.07 4.46 2.93
C VAL A 187 9.15 5.32 2.29
N SER A 188 9.96 5.99 3.10
CA SER A 188 11.02 6.88 2.60
C SER A 188 12.06 6.13 1.77
N ILE A 189 12.44 4.92 2.17
CA ILE A 189 13.41 4.08 1.45
C ILE A 189 12.82 3.63 0.11
N ALA A 190 11.63 3.03 0.12
CA ALA A 190 11.00 2.50 -1.09
C ALA A 190 10.70 3.58 -2.14
N VAL A 191 10.33 4.79 -1.71
CA VAL A 191 10.10 5.93 -2.60
C VAL A 191 11.41 6.50 -3.15
N ARG A 192 12.48 6.59 -2.33
CA ARG A 192 13.79 7.11 -2.77
C ARG A 192 14.50 6.17 -3.74
N GLU A 193 14.48 4.87 -3.48
CA GLU A 193 15.15 3.87 -4.33
C GLU A 193 14.56 3.83 -5.75
N ASN A 194 13.25 4.05 -5.89
CA ASN A 194 12.60 4.17 -7.21
C ASN A 194 12.79 5.56 -7.85
N GLY A 195 12.88 6.64 -7.07
CA GLY A 195 13.19 7.98 -7.59
C GLY A 195 14.56 8.08 -8.28
N VAL A 196 15.52 7.23 -7.92
CA VAL A 196 16.84 7.17 -8.57
C VAL A 196 16.77 6.48 -9.94
N GLN A 197 15.82 5.56 -10.17
CA GLN A 197 15.65 4.92 -11.50
C GLN A 197 14.92 5.81 -12.52
N ALA A 198 14.16 6.81 -12.08
CA ALA A 198 13.54 7.81 -12.96
C ALA A 198 14.52 8.86 -13.51
N SER A 199 15.76 8.89 -13.02
CA SER A 199 16.80 9.82 -13.50
C SER A 199 17.55 9.21 -14.68
N GLY A 200 16.85 9.08 -15.80
CA GLY A 200 17.47 8.85 -17.09
C GLY A 200 18.52 9.92 -17.39
N SER A 201 19.68 9.46 -17.85
CA SER A 201 20.79 10.22 -18.41
C SER A 201 20.43 11.61 -18.94
N GLY A 202 20.70 12.64 -18.15
CA GLY A 202 20.57 14.04 -18.53
C GLY A 202 21.78 14.82 -18.01
N ASN A 203 22.89 14.76 -18.73
CA ASN A 203 23.98 15.70 -18.55
C ASN A 203 23.45 17.11 -18.77
N LEU A 204 23.27 17.88 -17.69
CA LEU A 204 23.14 19.33 -17.78
C LEU A 204 24.35 19.96 -17.10
N ARG A 205 25.26 20.41 -17.97
CA ARG A 205 26.39 21.28 -17.65
C ARG A 205 25.85 22.55 -17.01
N VAL A 206 26.47 22.91 -15.89
CA VAL A 206 26.41 24.25 -15.30
C VAL A 206 27.05 25.23 -16.28
N VAL A 207 26.33 26.29 -16.63
CA VAL A 207 26.91 27.59 -17.00
C VAL A 207 26.66 28.51 -15.81
#